data_AF-A0A363N2N5-F1
#
_entry.id   AF-A0A363N2N5-F1
#
_cell.length_a   1.000
_cell.length_b   1.000
_cell.length_c   1.000
_cell.angle_alpha   90.00
_cell.angle_beta   90.00
_cell.angle_gamma   90.00
#
_symmetry.space_group_name_H-M   'P 1'
#
loop_
_entity.id
_entity.type
_entity.pdbx_description
1 polymer ?
#
loop_
_entity_poly.entity_id
_entity_poly.type
_entity_poly.pdbx_seq_one_letter_code
_entity_poly.pdbx_strand_id
1 'polypeptide(L)'
;MINKIKYTILILLALTAFTACDNDDAVTANVDAMVAEPGDLLNQAFPLNKVRVEGKGLEGLKKITLDNKIDISFNPNYNSDKSFIFTIPFDEKLGSRFGKQPITFITGTGSLTKEIEILQPVPTITKTIPAVATPGFPLEIEGTWFYNISSITLGGKALSYTVKSSTSVIIGLPVNAVSGSELVITTPGGAAKQIINFATIVLVSDFDGNGVRTEWTSYGDIESFNASTPGGPTGNYTTLVWGGSNANGYNGSSAGGGASFLSTSNTDATKTFIDIDVSANVVGANFAIQLNTIDGVNYGYNFKVTDVNWTTKTISIADFKDNYGFGSNTAANLNPSKINEIKVGVAQGDSPNPSAIKFDNIKIRYQ
;
A
#
# COMPACT_ATOMS: atom_id res chain seq x y z
N MET A 1 -84.10 47.36 -78.91
CA MET A 1 -84.71 46.62 -77.78
C MET A 1 -83.63 46.39 -76.73
N ILE A 2 -83.95 46.70 -75.46
CA ILE A 2 -83.30 46.24 -74.23
C ILE A 2 -81.90 46.84 -73.96
N ASN A 3 -81.52 47.32 -72.77
CA ASN A 3 -82.19 47.96 -71.63
C ASN A 3 -81.05 48.50 -70.75
N LYS A 4 -81.09 49.79 -70.44
CA LYS A 4 -80.89 50.42 -69.12
C LYS A 4 -80.19 49.65 -67.95
N ILE A 5 -79.38 50.44 -67.21
CA ILE A 5 -79.29 50.56 -65.72
C ILE A 5 -78.36 49.56 -64.98
N LYS A 6 -77.53 49.85 -63.96
CA LYS A 6 -77.10 51.05 -63.17
C LYS A 6 -75.94 50.62 -62.23
N TYR A 7 -74.99 51.55 -62.00
CA TYR A 7 -74.21 51.90 -60.78
C TYR A 7 -73.31 50.91 -59.98
N THR A 8 -72.23 51.55 -59.45
CA THR A 8 -71.51 51.33 -58.16
C THR A 8 -70.55 50.13 -58.08
N ILE A 9 -69.35 50.15 -57.46
CA ILE A 9 -68.44 51.14 -56.87
C ILE A 9 -67.14 50.36 -56.46
N LEU A 10 -66.02 51.09 -56.29
CA LEU A 10 -64.77 50.74 -55.56
C LEU A 10 -63.78 49.65 -56.06
N ILE A 11 -62.68 50.16 -56.64
CA ILE A 11 -61.23 49.97 -56.32
C ILE A 11 -60.88 48.86 -55.30
N LEU A 12 -60.02 47.89 -55.67
CA LEU A 12 -58.78 47.62 -54.93
C LEU A 12 -57.74 46.76 -55.67
N LEU A 13 -56.49 47.21 -55.49
CA LEU A 13 -55.18 46.71 -55.86
C LEU A 13 -55.00 45.18 -55.74
N ALA A 14 -54.54 44.54 -56.82
CA ALA A 14 -53.96 43.21 -56.79
C ALA A 14 -52.45 43.30 -56.55
N LEU A 15 -52.01 43.11 -55.30
CA LEU A 15 -50.64 42.69 -54.98
C LEU A 15 -50.71 41.27 -54.42
N THR A 16 -50.32 40.30 -55.23
CA THR A 16 -50.13 38.90 -54.83
C THR A 16 -48.86 38.80 -53.99
N ALA A 17 -49.00 38.67 -52.67
CA ALA A 17 -47.93 38.18 -51.81
C ALA A 17 -48.01 36.64 -51.80
N PHE A 18 -46.99 35.98 -52.35
CA PHE A 18 -46.75 34.56 -52.09
C PHE A 18 -46.25 34.42 -50.65
N THR A 19 -47.04 33.81 -49.77
CA THR A 19 -46.55 33.29 -48.50
C THR A 19 -45.93 31.92 -48.76
N ALA A 20 -44.60 31.85 -48.84
CA ALA A 20 -43.89 30.60 -48.63
C ALA A 20 -43.95 30.30 -47.13
N CYS A 21 -44.73 29.30 -46.71
CA CYS A 21 -44.50 28.65 -45.43
C CYS A 21 -43.21 27.85 -45.60
N ASP A 22 -42.10 28.35 -45.08
CA ASP A 22 -40.99 27.47 -44.72
C ASP A 22 -41.53 26.53 -43.65
N ASN A 23 -41.64 25.26 -44.01
CA ASN A 23 -41.89 24.20 -43.06
C ASN A 23 -40.58 24.03 -42.27
N ASP A 24 -40.38 24.88 -41.26
CA ASP A 24 -39.33 24.71 -40.25
C ASP A 24 -39.63 23.39 -39.53
N ASP A 25 -39.19 22.29 -40.11
CA ASP A 25 -39.14 20.99 -39.44
C ASP A 25 -38.28 21.22 -38.19
N ALA A 26 -38.94 21.32 -37.03
CA ALA A 26 -38.29 21.55 -35.76
C ALA A 26 -37.17 20.51 -35.59
N VAL A 27 -35.92 20.98 -35.55
CA VAL A 27 -34.75 20.11 -35.42
C VAL A 27 -34.88 19.36 -34.10
N THR A 28 -35.27 18.09 -34.18
CA THR A 28 -35.42 17.23 -33.02
C THR A 28 -34.02 16.84 -32.54
N ALA A 29 -33.75 17.04 -31.25
CA ALA A 29 -32.45 16.72 -30.67
C ALA A 29 -32.07 15.24 -30.91
N ASN A 30 -30.86 15.03 -31.42
CA ASN A 30 -30.29 13.69 -31.60
C ASN A 30 -28.81 13.69 -31.19
N VAL A 31 -28.42 12.63 -30.50
CA VAL A 31 -27.02 12.31 -30.20
C VAL A 31 -26.58 11.17 -31.12
N ASP A 32 -25.59 11.47 -31.96
CA ASP A 32 -24.98 10.55 -32.90
C ASP A 32 -23.89 9.71 -32.21
N ALA A 33 -23.09 10.33 -31.34
CA ALA A 33 -22.01 9.65 -30.62
C ALA A 33 -21.74 10.30 -29.25
N MET A 34 -21.31 9.47 -28.30
CA MET A 34 -20.65 9.90 -27.08
C MET A 34 -19.24 9.34 -27.09
N VAL A 35 -18.22 10.19 -27.12
CA VAL A 35 -16.81 9.79 -27.22
C VAL A 35 -16.10 10.16 -25.93
N ALA A 36 -15.57 9.17 -25.21
CA ALA A 36 -14.85 9.38 -23.96
C ALA A 36 -13.34 9.51 -24.18
N GLU A 37 -12.73 10.47 -23.48
CA GLU A 37 -11.30 10.71 -23.48
C GLU A 37 -10.70 10.48 -22.07
N PRO A 38 -9.51 9.86 -21.97
CA PRO A 38 -8.69 9.33 -23.07
C PRO A 38 -9.23 8.00 -23.65
N GLY A 39 -8.81 7.67 -24.88
CA GLY A 39 -9.05 6.36 -25.50
C GLY A 39 -10.12 6.31 -26.60
N ASP A 40 -10.78 7.44 -26.88
CA ASP A 40 -11.83 7.58 -27.91
C ASP A 40 -12.91 6.48 -27.85
N LEU A 41 -13.30 6.10 -26.63
CA LEU A 41 -14.28 5.05 -26.41
C LEU A 41 -15.66 5.54 -26.86
N LEU A 42 -16.28 4.80 -27.78
CA LEU A 42 -17.60 5.14 -28.32
C LEU A 42 -18.71 4.54 -27.46
N ASN A 43 -19.56 5.39 -26.90
CA ASN A 43 -20.67 5.05 -26.00
C ASN A 43 -20.26 4.22 -24.79
N GLN A 44 -18.98 4.30 -24.41
CA GLN A 44 -18.43 3.71 -23.22
C GLN A 44 -17.52 4.75 -22.54
N ALA A 45 -17.41 4.71 -21.23
CA ALA A 45 -16.53 5.60 -20.48
C ALA A 45 -16.07 4.97 -19.18
N PHE A 46 -14.89 5.34 -18.70
CA PHE A 46 -14.51 5.09 -17.31
C PHE A 46 -15.06 6.21 -16.40
N PRO A 47 -15.22 5.94 -15.10
CA PRO A 47 -15.35 6.98 -14.08
C PRO A 47 -14.37 8.14 -14.30
N LEU A 48 -14.85 9.36 -14.16
CA LEU A 48 -14.09 10.61 -14.26
C LEU A 48 -13.54 10.93 -15.66
N ASN A 49 -13.81 10.10 -16.68
CA ASN A 49 -13.51 10.47 -18.06
C ASN A 49 -14.35 11.67 -18.48
N LYS A 50 -13.76 12.51 -19.34
CA LYS A 50 -14.50 13.51 -20.10
C LYS A 50 -15.17 12.82 -21.28
N VAL A 51 -16.42 13.17 -21.53
CA VAL A 51 -17.22 12.66 -22.64
C VAL A 51 -17.64 13.83 -23.50
N ARG A 52 -17.21 13.81 -24.77
CA ARG A 52 -17.72 14.70 -25.81
C ARG A 52 -18.93 14.04 -26.45
N VAL A 53 -20.05 14.75 -26.44
CA VAL A 53 -21.28 14.34 -27.11
C VAL A 53 -21.36 15.07 -28.44
N GLU A 54 -21.65 14.33 -29.51
CA GLU A 54 -21.77 14.88 -30.87
C GLU A 54 -23.17 14.56 -31.43
N GLY A 55 -23.76 15.52 -32.13
CA GLY A 55 -25.10 15.37 -32.69
C GLY A 55 -25.66 16.65 -33.31
N LYS A 56 -26.97 16.82 -33.22
CA LYS A 56 -27.73 17.98 -33.75
C LYS A 56 -28.88 18.35 -32.81
N GLY A 57 -29.28 19.62 -32.80
CA GLY A 57 -30.36 20.09 -31.94
C GLY A 57 -29.99 20.07 -30.46
N LEU A 58 -28.69 20.13 -30.13
CA LEU A 58 -28.18 19.97 -28.76
C LEU A 58 -28.03 21.31 -28.01
N GLU A 59 -28.40 22.43 -28.62
CA GLU A 59 -28.28 23.75 -28.02
C GLU A 59 -29.22 23.90 -26.81
N GLY A 60 -28.79 24.70 -25.83
CA GLY A 60 -29.57 24.98 -24.64
C GLY A 60 -29.69 23.77 -23.71
N LEU A 61 -28.61 22.98 -23.58
CA LEU A 61 -28.54 21.89 -22.61
C LEU A 61 -28.86 22.41 -21.20
N LYS A 62 -29.87 21.80 -20.55
CA LYS A 62 -30.36 22.17 -19.22
C LYS A 62 -29.99 21.15 -18.16
N LYS A 63 -30.01 19.87 -18.53
CA LYS A 63 -29.82 18.78 -17.57
C LYS A 63 -29.23 17.55 -18.24
N ILE A 64 -28.32 16.90 -17.52
CA ILE A 64 -27.81 15.57 -17.84
C ILE A 64 -28.11 14.69 -16.62
N THR A 65 -28.74 13.54 -16.82
CA THR A 65 -29.01 12.58 -15.75
C THR A 65 -28.54 11.19 -16.17
N LEU A 66 -27.69 10.57 -15.36
CA LEU A 66 -27.18 9.21 -15.53
C LEU A 66 -27.96 8.23 -14.64
N ASP A 67 -28.30 7.08 -15.19
CA ASP A 67 -29.09 6.01 -14.56
C ASP A 67 -30.40 6.49 -13.92
N ASN A 68 -30.95 7.61 -14.44
CA ASN A 68 -32.11 8.32 -13.89
C ASN A 68 -31.97 8.77 -12.42
N LYS A 69 -30.75 8.81 -11.88
CA LYS A 69 -30.47 9.09 -10.46
C LYS A 69 -29.46 10.22 -10.26
N ILE A 70 -28.42 10.25 -11.09
CA ILE A 70 -27.26 11.10 -10.87
C ILE A 70 -27.31 12.26 -11.84
N ASP A 71 -27.50 13.46 -11.31
CA ASP A 71 -27.42 14.68 -12.09
C ASP A 71 -25.96 15.04 -12.34
N ILE A 72 -25.59 15.17 -13.62
CA ILE A 72 -24.23 15.49 -14.04
C ILE A 72 -24.13 16.99 -14.29
N SER A 73 -23.14 17.60 -13.63
CA SER A 73 -22.78 19.00 -13.88
C SER A 73 -22.06 19.14 -15.22
N PHE A 74 -22.35 20.22 -15.94
CA PHE A 74 -21.69 20.57 -17.20
C PHE A 74 -21.44 22.08 -17.23
N ASN A 75 -20.52 22.51 -18.09
CA ASN A 75 -20.28 23.93 -18.34
C ASN A 75 -21.08 24.37 -19.58
N PRO A 76 -22.09 25.24 -19.45
CA PRO A 76 -22.88 25.71 -20.59
C PRO A 76 -22.05 26.39 -21.68
N ASN A 77 -20.88 26.96 -21.35
CA ASN A 77 -20.00 27.59 -22.34
C ASN A 77 -19.38 26.60 -23.33
N TYR A 78 -19.43 25.29 -23.04
CA TYR A 78 -19.00 24.23 -23.96
C TYR A 78 -20.16 23.59 -24.72
N ASN A 79 -21.40 24.07 -24.54
CA ASN A 79 -22.55 23.59 -25.28
C ASN A 79 -22.74 24.42 -26.56
N SER A 80 -22.96 23.70 -27.65
CA SER A 80 -23.38 24.22 -28.95
C SER A 80 -24.49 23.33 -29.49
N ASP A 81 -25.08 23.72 -30.61
CA ASP A 81 -26.07 22.88 -31.30
C ASP A 81 -25.54 21.49 -31.71
N LYS A 82 -24.22 21.36 -31.88
CA LYS A 82 -23.58 20.14 -32.40
C LYS A 82 -22.87 19.30 -31.34
N SER A 83 -22.49 19.91 -30.22
CA SER A 83 -21.63 19.25 -29.24
C SER A 83 -21.73 19.88 -27.87
N PHE A 84 -21.49 19.05 -26.85
CA PHE A 84 -21.17 19.49 -25.50
C PHE A 84 -20.24 18.48 -24.82
N ILE A 85 -19.65 18.87 -23.69
CA ILE A 85 -18.73 18.03 -22.94
C ILE A 85 -19.18 17.97 -21.49
N PHE A 86 -19.10 16.79 -20.89
CA PHE A 86 -19.28 16.58 -19.46
C PHE A 86 -18.27 15.57 -18.93
N THR A 87 -18.19 15.41 -17.60
CA THR A 87 -17.36 14.39 -16.96
C THR A 87 -18.25 13.36 -16.30
N ILE A 88 -17.94 12.07 -16.47
CA ILE A 88 -18.68 10.98 -15.82
C ILE A 88 -18.41 11.03 -14.31
N PRO A 89 -19.41 11.31 -13.46
CA PRO A 89 -19.21 11.20 -12.02
C PRO A 89 -19.15 9.73 -11.61
N PHE A 90 -18.53 9.46 -10.47
CA PHE A 90 -18.65 8.16 -9.83
C PHE A 90 -18.68 8.34 -8.31
N ASP A 91 -19.89 8.30 -7.78
CA ASP A 91 -20.19 8.34 -6.36
C ASP A 91 -21.23 7.26 -6.04
N GLU A 92 -20.82 6.27 -5.25
CA GLU A 92 -21.65 5.14 -4.84
C GLU A 92 -22.82 5.56 -3.97
N LYS A 93 -22.67 6.63 -3.17
CA LYS A 93 -23.74 7.14 -2.30
C LYS A 93 -24.86 7.73 -3.14
N LEU A 94 -24.55 8.21 -4.34
CA LEU A 94 -25.51 8.68 -5.33
C LEU A 94 -26.01 7.55 -6.26
N GLY A 95 -25.55 6.31 -6.06
CA GLY A 95 -26.00 5.14 -6.79
C GLY A 95 -25.22 4.85 -8.08
N SER A 96 -23.98 5.34 -8.20
CA SER A 96 -23.12 5.02 -9.36
C SER A 96 -22.87 3.52 -9.45
N ARG A 97 -22.89 3.00 -10.68
CA ARG A 97 -22.65 1.58 -10.97
C ARG A 97 -21.94 1.40 -12.31
N PHE A 98 -21.30 0.25 -12.49
CA PHE A 98 -20.70 -0.15 -13.75
C PHE A 98 -21.71 -0.79 -14.70
N GLY A 99 -21.29 -0.96 -15.95
CA GLY A 99 -22.06 -1.52 -17.05
C GLY A 99 -22.97 -0.51 -17.73
N LYS A 100 -23.79 -1.05 -18.64
CA LYS A 100 -24.76 -0.29 -19.43
C LYS A 100 -25.82 0.37 -18.57
N GLN A 101 -26.07 1.64 -18.82
CA GLN A 101 -27.06 2.44 -18.12
C GLN A 101 -27.61 3.57 -19.01
N PRO A 102 -28.86 3.98 -18.78
CA PRO A 102 -29.44 5.09 -19.54
C PRO A 102 -28.75 6.40 -19.13
N ILE A 103 -28.55 7.27 -20.11
CA ILE A 103 -28.15 8.67 -19.91
C ILE A 103 -29.14 9.56 -20.66
N THR A 104 -29.73 10.49 -19.93
CA THR A 104 -30.79 11.37 -20.42
C THR A 104 -30.27 12.80 -20.50
N PHE A 105 -30.52 13.45 -21.63
CA PHE A 105 -30.17 14.84 -21.91
C PHE A 105 -31.45 15.64 -22.11
N ILE A 106 -31.61 16.73 -21.35
CA ILE A 106 -32.69 17.70 -21.53
C ILE A 106 -32.07 18.95 -22.17
N THR A 107 -32.47 19.27 -23.39
CA THR A 107 -31.99 20.39 -24.20
C THR A 107 -33.05 21.50 -24.32
N GLY A 108 -32.77 22.55 -25.10
CA GLY A 108 -33.76 23.56 -25.44
C GLY A 108 -34.91 23.01 -26.29
N THR A 109 -34.63 21.99 -27.11
CA THR A 109 -35.54 21.45 -28.13
C THR A 109 -36.24 20.15 -27.72
N GLY A 110 -35.79 19.49 -26.64
CA GLY A 110 -36.45 18.30 -26.12
C GLY A 110 -35.63 17.49 -25.13
N SER A 111 -36.15 16.31 -24.77
CA SER A 111 -35.45 15.32 -23.95
C SER A 111 -35.14 14.09 -24.78
N LEU A 112 -33.91 13.59 -24.69
CA LEU A 112 -33.52 12.33 -25.31
C LEU A 112 -32.75 11.45 -24.33
N THR A 113 -32.91 10.13 -24.49
CA THR A 113 -32.20 9.12 -23.70
C THR A 113 -31.40 8.22 -24.62
N LYS A 114 -30.15 7.98 -24.25
CA LYS A 114 -29.23 7.03 -24.90
C LYS A 114 -28.72 6.03 -23.86
N GLU A 115 -27.99 5.02 -24.32
CA GLU A 115 -27.26 4.09 -23.45
C GLU A 115 -25.78 4.44 -23.46
N ILE A 116 -25.16 4.43 -22.28
CA ILE A 116 -23.71 4.50 -22.11
C ILE A 116 -23.26 3.36 -21.20
N GLU A 117 -22.13 2.74 -21.52
CA GLU A 117 -21.53 1.72 -20.67
C GLU A 117 -20.42 2.32 -19.80
N ILE A 118 -20.57 2.19 -18.48
CA ILE A 118 -19.54 2.66 -17.54
C ILE A 118 -18.61 1.49 -17.21
N LEU A 119 -17.40 1.55 -17.72
CA LEU A 119 -16.39 0.51 -17.54
C LEU A 119 -15.75 0.60 -16.15
N GLN A 120 -15.46 -0.55 -15.56
CA GLN A 120 -14.72 -0.60 -14.30
C GLN A 120 -13.23 -0.40 -14.56
N PRO A 121 -12.54 0.56 -13.90
CA PRO A 121 -11.10 0.69 -14.02
C PRO A 121 -10.34 -0.54 -13.47
N VAL A 122 -9.13 -0.75 -13.96
CA VAL A 122 -8.20 -1.75 -13.40
C VAL A 122 -7.97 -1.41 -11.92
N PRO A 123 -8.03 -2.39 -11.01
CA PRO A 123 -7.72 -2.15 -9.60
C PRO A 123 -6.27 -1.74 -9.42
N THR A 124 -5.98 -1.06 -8.32
CA THR A 124 -4.60 -0.74 -7.91
C THR A 124 -4.35 -1.28 -6.52
N ILE A 125 -3.09 -1.60 -6.22
CA ILE A 125 -2.61 -1.88 -4.87
C ILE A 125 -1.62 -0.77 -4.53
N THR A 126 -1.85 -0.07 -3.43
CA THR A 126 -1.03 1.05 -2.99
C THR A 126 -0.20 0.72 -1.77
N LYS A 127 -0.73 -0.11 -0.86
CA LYS A 127 -0.09 -0.41 0.42
C LYS A 127 -0.57 -1.73 1.01
N THR A 128 0.30 -2.36 1.80
CA THR A 128 -0.04 -3.48 2.67
C THR A 128 0.14 -3.10 4.14
N ILE A 129 -0.71 -3.63 5.01
CA ILE A 129 -0.72 -3.39 6.46
C ILE A 129 -0.81 -4.75 7.17
N PRO A 130 0.23 -5.16 7.92
CA PRO A 130 1.52 -4.48 8.09
C PRO A 130 2.33 -4.37 6.78
N ALA A 131 3.25 -3.41 6.71
CA ALA A 131 4.13 -3.23 5.55
C ALA A 131 5.06 -4.44 5.34
N VAL A 132 5.45 -5.09 6.43
CA VAL A 132 6.18 -6.36 6.44
C VAL A 132 5.19 -7.45 6.82
N ALA A 133 4.80 -8.24 5.85
CA ALA A 133 3.84 -9.31 6.03
C ALA A 133 4.48 -10.50 6.78
N THR A 134 3.67 -11.19 7.59
CA THR A 134 4.06 -12.41 8.29
C THR A 134 3.14 -13.55 7.82
N PRO A 135 3.68 -14.64 7.26
CA PRO A 135 2.91 -15.84 6.93
C PRO A 135 2.07 -16.32 8.13
N GLY A 136 0.83 -16.73 7.89
CA GLY A 136 -0.11 -17.16 8.94
C GLY A 136 -0.93 -16.04 9.58
N PHE A 137 -0.60 -14.77 9.34
CA PHE A 137 -1.35 -13.62 9.85
C PHE A 137 -2.14 -12.91 8.75
N PRO A 138 -3.24 -12.20 9.09
CA PRO A 138 -3.96 -11.39 8.13
C PRO A 138 -3.09 -10.27 7.55
N LEU A 139 -3.30 -9.96 6.27
CA LEU A 139 -2.71 -8.81 5.60
C LEU A 139 -3.83 -7.93 5.04
N GLU A 140 -3.90 -6.68 5.48
CA GLU A 140 -4.78 -5.69 4.86
C GLU A 140 -4.07 -5.07 3.66
N ILE A 141 -4.81 -4.94 2.57
CA ILE A 141 -4.35 -4.41 1.29
C ILE A 141 -5.21 -3.19 1.00
N GLU A 142 -4.56 -2.04 0.88
CA GLU A 142 -5.18 -0.79 0.46
C GLU A 142 -4.93 -0.54 -1.03
N GLY A 143 -5.90 0.10 -1.68
CA GLY A 143 -5.87 0.32 -3.12
C GLY A 143 -7.11 1.06 -3.63
N THR A 144 -7.44 0.83 -4.89
CA THR A 144 -8.64 1.39 -5.54
C THR A 144 -9.34 0.38 -6.43
N TRP A 145 -10.63 0.61 -6.66
CA TRP A 145 -11.47 -0.17 -7.60
C TRP A 145 -11.62 -1.65 -7.26
N PHE A 146 -11.59 -2.00 -5.97
CA PHE A 146 -11.87 -3.36 -5.45
C PHE A 146 -13.36 -3.74 -5.48
N TYR A 147 -14.03 -3.47 -6.62
CA TYR A 147 -15.41 -3.87 -6.85
C TYR A 147 -15.48 -5.25 -7.47
N ASN A 148 -16.40 -6.08 -6.97
CA ASN A 148 -16.69 -7.42 -7.49
C ASN A 148 -15.42 -8.26 -7.69
N ILE A 149 -14.54 -8.29 -6.67
CA ILE A 149 -13.33 -9.11 -6.71
C ILE A 149 -13.73 -10.56 -7.02
N SER A 150 -13.23 -11.06 -8.15
CA SER A 150 -13.50 -12.41 -8.66
C SER A 150 -12.50 -13.42 -8.13
N SER A 151 -11.27 -12.99 -7.82
CA SER A 151 -10.25 -13.82 -7.18
C SER A 151 -9.15 -12.97 -6.56
N ILE A 152 -8.54 -13.51 -5.50
CA ILE A 152 -7.23 -13.09 -5.01
C ILE A 152 -6.34 -14.32 -4.95
N THR A 153 -5.13 -14.22 -5.53
CA THR A 153 -4.14 -15.30 -5.50
C THR A 153 -2.80 -14.81 -5.01
N LEU A 154 -2.01 -15.71 -4.41
CA LEU A 154 -0.61 -15.48 -4.03
C LEU A 154 0.24 -16.62 -4.56
N GLY A 155 1.22 -16.32 -5.41
CA GLY A 155 2.02 -17.33 -6.11
C GLY A 155 1.14 -18.29 -6.94
N GLY A 156 0.04 -17.78 -7.50
CA GLY A 156 -0.94 -18.55 -8.26
C GLY A 156 -1.93 -19.38 -7.42
N LYS A 157 -1.83 -19.37 -6.09
CA LYS A 157 -2.76 -20.09 -5.20
C LYS A 157 -3.86 -19.16 -4.70
N ALA A 158 -5.11 -19.59 -4.76
CA ALA A 158 -6.24 -18.81 -4.26
C ALA A 158 -6.16 -18.57 -2.74
N LEU A 159 -6.53 -17.36 -2.32
CA LEU A 159 -6.60 -16.96 -0.92
C LEU A 159 -8.03 -16.70 -0.50
N SER A 160 -8.32 -16.89 0.79
CA SER A 160 -9.50 -16.33 1.43
C SER A 160 -9.34 -14.84 1.63
N TYR A 161 -10.43 -14.09 1.49
CA TYR A 161 -10.43 -12.65 1.66
C TYR A 161 -11.76 -12.12 2.17
N THR A 162 -11.70 -10.95 2.82
CA THR A 162 -12.85 -10.16 3.26
C THR A 162 -12.72 -8.77 2.69
N VAL A 163 -13.64 -8.37 1.83
CA VAL A 163 -13.70 -7.00 1.28
C VAL A 163 -14.24 -6.07 2.37
N LYS A 164 -13.49 -5.03 2.74
CA LYS A 164 -13.98 -3.98 3.65
C LYS A 164 -14.66 -2.86 2.87
N SER A 165 -14.07 -2.47 1.76
CA SER A 165 -14.54 -1.40 0.88
C SER A 165 -13.94 -1.56 -0.51
N SER A 166 -14.29 -0.65 -1.43
CA SER A 166 -13.66 -0.54 -2.75
C SER A 166 -12.18 -0.13 -2.72
N THR A 167 -11.65 0.18 -1.54
CA THR A 167 -10.26 0.63 -1.33
C THR A 167 -9.52 -0.21 -0.29
N SER A 168 -10.15 -1.20 0.33
CA SER A 168 -9.52 -2.07 1.32
C SER A 168 -10.07 -3.50 1.28
N VAL A 169 -9.16 -4.47 1.27
CA VAL A 169 -9.45 -5.89 1.40
C VAL A 169 -8.48 -6.54 2.40
N ILE A 170 -8.97 -7.43 3.26
CA ILE A 170 -8.13 -8.26 4.12
C ILE A 170 -7.98 -9.63 3.46
N ILE A 171 -6.75 -10.13 3.39
CA ILE A 171 -6.45 -11.51 2.96
C ILE A 171 -5.87 -12.32 4.13
N GLY A 172 -6.11 -13.63 4.12
CA GLY A 172 -5.41 -14.55 5.02
C GLY A 172 -4.13 -15.08 4.36
N LEU A 173 -2.95 -14.80 4.94
CA LEU A 173 -1.70 -15.37 4.43
C LEU A 173 -1.53 -16.81 4.92
N PRO A 174 -1.25 -17.78 4.02
CA PRO A 174 -0.90 -19.13 4.43
C PRO A 174 0.36 -19.14 5.31
N VAL A 175 0.42 -20.04 6.29
CA VAL A 175 1.60 -20.23 7.16
C VAL A 175 2.87 -20.62 6.40
N ASN A 176 2.72 -21.21 5.22
CA ASN A 176 3.78 -21.65 4.32
C ASN A 176 3.92 -20.76 3.08
N ALA A 177 3.44 -19.51 3.15
CA ALA A 177 3.61 -18.56 2.06
C ALA A 177 5.11 -18.27 1.84
N VAL A 178 5.53 -18.24 0.56
CA VAL A 178 6.93 -18.08 0.17
C VAL A 178 7.22 -16.61 -0.12
N SER A 179 8.30 -16.07 0.44
CA SER A 179 8.71 -14.68 0.19
C SER A 179 8.99 -14.46 -1.30
N GLY A 180 8.60 -13.30 -1.83
CA GLY A 180 8.72 -12.98 -3.26
C GLY A 180 7.55 -13.51 -4.11
N SER A 181 6.48 -14.02 -3.50
CA SER A 181 5.30 -14.47 -4.23
C SER A 181 4.51 -13.29 -4.82
N GLU A 182 4.03 -13.44 -6.06
CA GLU A 182 3.14 -12.46 -6.71
C GLU A 182 1.72 -12.57 -6.13
N LEU A 183 1.23 -11.49 -5.53
CA LEU A 183 -0.16 -11.27 -5.19
C LEU A 183 -0.89 -10.71 -6.42
N VAL A 184 -2.01 -11.33 -6.78
CA VAL A 184 -2.87 -10.88 -7.88
C VAL A 184 -4.31 -10.71 -7.39
N ILE A 185 -4.87 -9.52 -7.54
CA ILE A 185 -6.28 -9.22 -7.25
C ILE A 185 -6.99 -8.99 -8.59
N THR A 186 -8.01 -9.78 -8.89
CA THR A 186 -8.73 -9.73 -10.17
C THR A 186 -10.16 -9.23 -9.98
N THR A 187 -10.53 -8.20 -10.74
CA THR A 187 -11.90 -7.67 -10.84
C THR A 187 -12.34 -7.71 -12.32
N PRO A 188 -13.63 -7.44 -12.63
CA PRO A 188 -14.06 -7.29 -14.03
C PRO A 188 -13.30 -6.20 -14.80
N GLY A 189 -12.74 -5.21 -14.11
CA GLY A 189 -11.93 -4.15 -14.72
C GLY A 189 -10.49 -4.55 -15.07
N GLY A 190 -10.02 -5.71 -14.59
CA GLY A 190 -8.66 -6.20 -14.83
C GLY A 190 -8.00 -6.75 -13.56
N ALA A 191 -6.67 -6.82 -13.56
CA ALA A 191 -5.90 -7.37 -12.44
C ALA A 191 -4.84 -6.39 -11.92
N ALA A 192 -4.77 -6.25 -10.59
CA ALA A 192 -3.67 -5.60 -9.89
C ALA A 192 -2.67 -6.66 -9.43
N LYS A 193 -1.37 -6.37 -9.55
CA LYS A 193 -0.28 -7.30 -9.20
C LYS A 193 0.73 -6.62 -8.29
N GLN A 194 1.23 -7.35 -7.30
CA GLN A 194 2.29 -6.88 -6.40
C GLN A 194 3.13 -8.06 -5.88
N ILE A 195 4.45 -7.90 -5.80
CA ILE A 195 5.32 -8.87 -5.11
C ILE A 195 5.21 -8.67 -3.60
N ILE A 196 4.91 -9.75 -2.88
CA ILE A 196 4.87 -9.75 -1.42
C ILE A 196 6.11 -10.46 -0.90
N ASN A 197 6.92 -9.71 -0.15
CA ASN A 197 8.06 -10.25 0.58
C ASN A 197 7.68 -10.42 2.05
N PHE A 198 8.14 -11.51 2.65
CA PHE A 198 7.96 -11.83 4.06
C PHE A 198 9.27 -11.67 4.80
N ALA A 199 9.19 -11.22 6.05
CA ALA A 199 10.32 -11.34 6.95
C ALA A 199 10.50 -12.81 7.36
N THR A 200 11.70 -13.35 7.14
CA THR A 200 12.17 -14.59 7.76
C THR A 200 12.71 -14.26 9.15
N ILE A 201 12.29 -15.00 10.18
CA ILE A 201 12.78 -14.84 11.55
C ILE A 201 13.51 -16.11 11.97
N VAL A 202 14.75 -15.97 12.39
CA VAL A 202 15.52 -17.02 13.08
C VAL A 202 15.58 -16.65 14.56
N LEU A 203 14.93 -17.45 15.40
CA LEU A 203 15.07 -17.33 16.85
C LEU A 203 16.45 -17.85 17.25
N VAL A 204 17.30 -16.98 17.76
CA VAL A 204 18.63 -17.35 18.26
C VAL A 204 18.51 -17.94 19.66
N SER A 205 17.87 -17.20 20.57
CA SER A 205 17.56 -17.65 21.93
C SER A 205 16.39 -16.84 22.49
N ASP A 206 15.46 -17.52 23.16
CA ASP A 206 14.46 -16.91 24.06
C ASP A 206 14.75 -17.18 25.53
N PHE A 207 15.87 -17.84 25.85
CA PHE A 207 16.25 -18.22 27.23
C PHE A 207 15.21 -19.07 27.99
N ASP A 208 14.24 -19.63 27.28
CA ASP A 208 13.21 -20.55 27.77
C ASP A 208 13.34 -21.94 27.13
N GLY A 209 14.47 -22.20 26.49
CA GLY A 209 14.81 -23.48 25.87
C GLY A 209 14.52 -23.57 24.37
N ASN A 210 14.10 -22.49 23.73
CA ASN A 210 13.93 -22.44 22.28
C ASN A 210 15.01 -21.59 21.59
N GLY A 211 15.15 -21.81 20.28
CA GLY A 211 16.10 -21.13 19.42
C GLY A 211 17.23 -22.03 18.94
N VAL A 212 18.05 -21.50 18.04
CA VAL A 212 19.16 -22.23 17.42
C VAL A 212 20.45 -22.23 18.26
N ARG A 213 20.46 -21.49 19.38
CA ARG A 213 21.59 -21.32 20.30
C ARG A 213 21.12 -21.08 21.74
N THR A 214 20.92 -22.16 22.50
CA THR A 214 20.31 -22.12 23.84
C THR A 214 21.32 -22.10 25.00
N GLU A 215 22.57 -22.53 24.78
CA GLU A 215 23.58 -22.66 25.85
C GLU A 215 24.47 -21.42 25.97
N TRP A 216 24.03 -20.40 26.71
CA TRP A 216 24.78 -19.15 26.87
C TRP A 216 25.74 -19.17 28.07
N THR A 217 26.95 -18.68 27.86
CA THR A 217 27.98 -18.50 28.89
C THR A 217 28.58 -17.09 28.82
N SER A 218 29.23 -16.65 29.90
CA SER A 218 29.92 -15.36 29.97
C SER A 218 31.44 -15.49 30.02
N TYR A 219 32.14 -14.42 29.68
CA TYR A 219 33.60 -14.34 29.66
C TYR A 219 34.11 -12.91 29.83
N GLY A 220 35.39 -12.78 30.19
CA GLY A 220 36.06 -11.51 30.40
C GLY A 220 35.75 -10.88 31.76
N ASP A 221 35.77 -9.55 31.81
CA ASP A 221 35.50 -8.77 33.01
C ASP A 221 34.01 -8.81 33.39
N ILE A 222 33.57 -9.89 34.04
CA ILE A 222 32.16 -10.11 34.45
C ILE A 222 32.09 -10.24 35.97
N GLU A 223 31.17 -9.52 36.59
CA GLU A 223 30.87 -9.66 38.02
C GLU A 223 29.90 -10.83 38.26
N SER A 224 28.81 -10.90 37.48
CA SER A 224 27.90 -12.04 37.48
C SER A 224 27.15 -12.19 36.16
N PHE A 225 26.69 -13.41 35.88
CA PHE A 225 25.89 -13.75 34.71
C PHE A 225 24.84 -14.79 35.08
N ASN A 226 23.60 -14.57 34.67
CA ASN A 226 22.49 -15.52 34.86
C ASN A 226 21.58 -15.51 33.63
N ALA A 227 21.57 -16.61 32.88
CA ALA A 227 20.77 -16.78 31.66
C ALA A 227 19.34 -17.29 31.91
N SER A 228 18.88 -17.34 33.17
CA SER A 228 17.57 -17.90 33.54
C SER A 228 16.91 -17.07 34.65
N THR A 229 17.01 -15.75 34.55
CA THR A 229 16.35 -14.85 35.52
C THR A 229 14.86 -14.76 35.18
N PRO A 230 13.92 -15.04 36.09
CA PRO A 230 12.49 -15.00 35.78
C PRO A 230 11.95 -13.57 35.70
N GLY A 231 10.87 -13.37 34.95
CA GLY A 231 10.16 -12.08 34.85
C GLY A 231 10.62 -11.21 33.68
N GLY A 232 11.04 -11.85 32.59
CA GLY A 232 11.35 -11.21 31.32
C GLY A 232 10.08 -10.83 30.54
N PRO A 233 10.23 -10.24 29.34
CA PRO A 233 9.12 -10.00 28.42
C PRO A 233 8.36 -11.28 28.09
N THR A 234 9.09 -12.38 27.90
CA THR A 234 8.55 -13.73 27.74
C THR A 234 9.34 -14.65 28.66
N GLY A 235 8.74 -15.13 29.75
CA GLY A 235 9.39 -16.10 30.63
C GLY A 235 10.69 -15.62 31.28
N ASN A 236 11.78 -16.35 31.03
CA ASN A 236 13.10 -16.05 31.57
C ASN A 236 13.88 -15.05 30.69
N TYR A 237 14.85 -14.37 31.28
CA TYR A 237 15.76 -13.47 30.58
C TYR A 237 17.19 -13.63 31.11
N THR A 238 18.13 -13.04 30.38
CA THR A 238 19.54 -13.01 30.78
C THR A 238 19.90 -11.72 31.50
N THR A 239 20.59 -11.82 32.63
CA THR A 239 21.25 -10.70 33.32
C THR A 239 22.77 -10.86 33.21
N LEU A 240 23.45 -9.79 32.79
CA LEU A 240 24.92 -9.70 32.81
C LEU A 240 25.32 -8.45 33.58
N VAL A 241 26.11 -8.63 34.65
CA VAL A 241 26.58 -7.56 35.52
C VAL A 241 28.06 -7.31 35.28
N TRP A 242 28.38 -6.04 34.99
CA TRP A 242 29.73 -5.52 34.91
C TRP A 242 29.96 -4.56 36.07
N GLY A 243 30.82 -4.98 37.01
CA GLY A 243 31.19 -4.19 38.19
C GLY A 243 32.25 -3.11 37.92
N GLY A 244 32.61 -2.87 36.66
CA GLY A 244 33.55 -1.82 36.29
C GLY A 244 35.00 -2.21 36.11
N SER A 245 35.32 -3.49 36.24
CA SER A 245 36.67 -4.00 35.99
C SER A 245 37.08 -3.80 34.53
N ASN A 246 38.30 -3.32 34.32
CA ASN A 246 38.96 -3.23 33.00
C ASN A 246 40.22 -4.11 32.96
N ALA A 247 40.29 -5.16 33.78
CA ALA A 247 41.49 -5.99 33.90
C ALA A 247 41.86 -6.70 32.60
N ASN A 248 40.85 -7.21 31.88
CA ASN A 248 41.04 -7.86 30.58
C ASN A 248 40.77 -6.92 29.41
N GLY A 249 40.01 -5.84 29.63
CA GLY A 249 39.65 -4.87 28.59
C GLY A 249 38.54 -5.35 27.66
N TYR A 250 37.84 -6.43 28.05
CA TYR A 250 36.66 -6.93 27.36
C TYR A 250 35.76 -7.71 28.32
N ASN A 251 34.47 -7.77 27.99
CA ASN A 251 33.49 -8.63 28.64
C ASN A 251 32.41 -9.03 27.63
N GLY A 252 31.72 -10.13 27.88
CA GLY A 252 30.59 -10.52 27.07
C GLY A 252 29.98 -11.84 27.46
N SER A 253 28.99 -12.23 26.66
CA SER A 253 28.31 -13.51 26.73
C SER A 253 27.96 -13.99 25.33
N SER A 254 27.93 -15.31 25.15
CA SER A 254 27.52 -15.94 23.90
C SER A 254 27.14 -17.40 24.12
N ALA A 255 26.40 -17.95 23.16
CA ALA A 255 26.23 -19.39 22.99
C ALA A 255 27.21 -20.02 21.97
N GLY A 256 28.30 -19.30 21.67
CA GLY A 256 29.39 -19.77 20.83
C GLY A 256 29.10 -19.72 19.33
N GLY A 257 30.20 -19.82 18.57
CA GLY A 257 30.15 -19.97 17.11
C GLY A 257 29.70 -21.36 16.66
N GLY A 258 29.28 -21.47 15.41
CA GLY A 258 28.87 -22.75 14.82
C GLY A 258 28.47 -22.62 13.36
N ALA A 259 27.42 -23.33 12.97
CA ALA A 259 26.78 -23.14 11.66
C ALA A 259 26.20 -21.72 11.55
N SER A 260 26.26 -21.15 10.35
CA SER A 260 25.65 -19.85 10.05
C SER A 260 24.16 -19.83 10.39
N PHE A 261 23.67 -18.68 10.85
CA PHE A 261 22.25 -18.52 11.19
C PHE A 261 21.33 -18.45 9.98
N LEU A 262 21.81 -17.89 8.88
CA LEU A 262 21.03 -17.69 7.66
C LEU A 262 21.55 -18.57 6.53
N SER A 263 20.64 -18.93 5.61
CA SER A 263 20.99 -19.63 4.38
C SER A 263 21.93 -18.81 3.49
N THR A 264 22.70 -19.47 2.63
CA THR A 264 23.72 -18.85 1.75
C THR A 264 23.14 -17.88 0.72
N SER A 265 21.82 -17.87 0.50
CA SER A 265 21.16 -16.89 -0.38
C SER A 265 20.92 -15.53 0.27
N ASN A 266 21.08 -15.41 1.60
CA ASN A 266 20.73 -14.21 2.35
C ASN A 266 21.96 -13.34 2.60
N THR A 267 22.36 -12.56 1.59
CA THR A 267 23.67 -11.89 1.57
C THR A 267 23.62 -10.37 1.76
N ASP A 268 22.43 -9.78 1.94
CA ASP A 268 22.25 -8.32 2.00
C ASP A 268 22.12 -7.82 3.45
N ALA A 269 23.15 -7.13 3.95
CA ALA A 269 23.14 -6.54 5.29
C ALA A 269 22.08 -5.46 5.49
N THR A 270 21.66 -4.76 4.44
CA THR A 270 20.66 -3.68 4.53
C THR A 270 19.25 -4.22 4.76
N LYS A 271 19.03 -5.51 4.48
CA LYS A 271 17.76 -6.23 4.69
C LYS A 271 17.80 -7.19 5.86
N THR A 272 18.89 -7.18 6.63
CA THR A 272 19.06 -8.06 7.78
C THR A 272 19.12 -7.24 9.06
N PHE A 273 18.43 -7.70 10.08
CA PHE A 273 18.29 -7.04 11.37
C PHE A 273 18.46 -8.02 12.51
N ILE A 274 18.94 -7.51 13.65
CA ILE A 274 18.83 -8.17 14.94
C ILE A 274 17.72 -7.48 15.71
N ASP A 275 16.73 -8.25 16.13
CA ASP A 275 15.73 -7.82 17.10
C ASP A 275 16.09 -8.47 18.45
N ILE A 276 16.20 -7.66 19.50
CA ILE A 276 16.54 -8.11 20.86
C ILE A 276 15.76 -7.28 21.87
N ASP A 277 15.14 -7.93 22.85
CA ASP A 277 14.53 -7.23 23.97
C ASP A 277 15.61 -6.84 24.96
N VAL A 278 15.63 -5.57 25.38
CA VAL A 278 16.67 -5.03 26.24
C VAL A 278 16.09 -4.21 27.38
N SER A 279 16.79 -4.25 28.52
CA SER A 279 16.58 -3.45 29.71
C SER A 279 17.91 -3.31 30.46
N ALA A 280 17.98 -2.45 31.47
CA ALA A 280 19.12 -2.34 32.35
C ALA A 280 18.68 -1.92 33.76
N ASN A 281 19.60 -1.94 34.72
CA ASN A 281 19.40 -1.36 36.05
C ASN A 281 19.43 0.18 36.04
N VAL A 282 20.07 0.80 35.04
CA VAL A 282 20.30 2.25 34.99
C VAL A 282 20.28 2.78 33.56
N VAL A 283 19.70 3.97 33.37
CA VAL A 283 19.76 4.70 32.10
C VAL A 283 21.22 5.08 31.79
N GLY A 284 21.62 4.90 30.54
CA GLY A 284 22.98 5.13 30.06
C GLY A 284 23.83 3.88 30.01
N ALA A 285 23.40 2.75 30.61
CA ALA A 285 24.11 1.47 30.51
C ALA A 285 24.38 1.14 29.03
N ASN A 286 25.63 0.82 28.71
CA ASN A 286 26.11 0.76 27.33
C ASN A 286 26.21 -0.69 26.85
N PHE A 287 25.24 -1.13 26.06
CA PHE A 287 25.27 -2.45 25.42
C PHE A 287 26.33 -2.50 24.34
N ALA A 288 26.99 -3.65 24.24
CA ALA A 288 27.78 -4.07 23.09
C ALA A 288 27.14 -5.32 22.49
N ILE A 289 26.65 -5.21 21.25
CA ILE A 289 26.22 -6.36 20.45
C ILE A 289 27.34 -6.63 19.45
N GLN A 290 27.90 -7.83 19.44
CA GLN A 290 28.99 -8.17 18.53
C GLN A 290 28.66 -9.41 17.71
N LEU A 291 29.25 -9.47 16.52
CA LEU A 291 29.06 -10.54 15.56
C LEU A 291 30.40 -11.11 15.20
N ASN A 292 30.49 -12.44 15.19
CA ASN A 292 31.56 -13.13 14.48
C ASN A 292 31.00 -13.77 13.21
N THR A 293 31.88 -13.87 12.22
CA THR A 293 31.61 -14.56 10.97
C THR A 293 32.45 -15.81 10.85
N ILE A 294 32.01 -16.76 10.03
CA ILE A 294 32.78 -17.97 9.69
C ILE A 294 34.14 -17.67 9.04
N ASP A 295 34.32 -16.47 8.47
CA ASP A 295 35.58 -16.02 7.88
C ASP A 295 36.52 -15.37 8.91
N GLY A 296 36.16 -15.34 10.19
CA GLY A 296 36.96 -14.75 11.26
C GLY A 296 36.92 -13.22 11.31
N VAL A 297 35.99 -12.59 10.59
CA VAL A 297 35.75 -11.14 10.66
C VAL A 297 34.73 -10.82 11.75
N ASN A 298 34.98 -9.75 12.51
CA ASN A 298 34.18 -9.38 13.67
C ASN A 298 33.63 -7.96 13.54
N TYR A 299 32.40 -7.79 14.01
CA TYR A 299 31.69 -6.52 13.97
C TYR A 299 31.04 -6.22 15.32
N GLY A 300 30.71 -4.96 15.58
CA GLY A 300 29.97 -4.58 16.78
C GLY A 300 29.07 -3.37 16.59
N TYR A 301 28.06 -3.29 17.44
CA TYR A 301 27.12 -2.19 17.53
C TYR A 301 26.91 -1.87 19.01
N ASN A 302 27.33 -0.67 19.42
CA ASN A 302 27.23 -0.23 20.79
C ASN A 302 26.12 0.81 20.94
N PHE A 303 25.33 0.72 22.01
CA PHE A 303 24.27 1.70 22.26
C PHE A 303 23.95 1.83 23.74
N LYS A 304 23.51 3.03 24.13
CA LYS A 304 23.07 3.32 25.49
C LYS A 304 21.58 3.06 25.66
N VAL A 305 21.22 2.43 26.78
CA VAL A 305 19.84 2.28 27.21
C VAL A 305 19.29 3.65 27.60
N THR A 306 18.13 4.01 27.07
CA THR A 306 17.44 5.28 27.37
C THR A 306 16.25 5.11 28.32
N ASP A 307 15.76 3.88 28.50
CA ASP A 307 14.68 3.51 29.40
C ASP A 307 15.00 2.14 30.04
N VAL A 308 14.77 2.01 31.34
CA VAL A 308 14.99 0.76 32.08
C VAL A 308 13.83 -0.23 31.92
N ASN A 309 12.69 0.20 31.37
CA ASN A 309 11.62 -0.71 30.95
C ASN A 309 12.06 -1.57 29.76
N TRP A 310 11.48 -2.76 29.64
CA TRP A 310 11.72 -3.65 28.51
C TRP A 310 11.29 -3.01 27.19
N THR A 311 12.20 -2.98 26.22
CA THR A 311 11.92 -2.51 24.86
C THR A 311 12.61 -3.40 23.84
N THR A 312 11.97 -3.64 22.70
CA THR A 312 12.62 -4.33 21.57
C THR A 312 13.51 -3.34 20.82
N LYS A 313 14.81 -3.67 20.73
CA LYS A 313 15.79 -2.96 19.91
C LYS A 313 15.94 -3.69 18.57
N THR A 314 15.58 -3.01 17.49
CA THR A 314 15.91 -3.43 16.12
C THR A 314 17.22 -2.76 15.68
N ILE A 315 18.19 -3.55 15.23
CA ILE A 315 19.51 -3.09 14.80
C ILE A 315 19.75 -3.60 13.38
N SER A 316 20.01 -2.71 12.42
CA SER A 316 20.40 -3.13 11.07
C SER A 316 21.82 -3.72 11.10
N ILE A 317 22.04 -4.84 10.42
CA ILE A 317 23.38 -5.41 10.26
C ILE A 317 24.31 -4.40 9.56
N ALA A 318 23.78 -3.59 8.63
CA ALA A 318 24.57 -2.58 7.92
C ALA A 318 25.16 -1.50 8.84
N ASP A 319 24.55 -1.25 10.01
CA ASP A 319 24.97 -0.21 10.96
C ASP A 319 26.06 -0.67 11.92
N PHE A 320 26.37 -1.97 11.94
CA PHE A 320 27.50 -2.48 12.72
C PHE A 320 28.81 -1.89 12.17
N LYS A 321 29.83 -1.82 13.02
CA LYS A 321 31.18 -1.37 12.65
C LYS A 321 32.19 -2.48 12.82
N ASP A 322 33.26 -2.40 12.03
CA ASP A 322 34.41 -3.27 12.16
C ASP A 322 35.10 -3.13 13.54
N ASN A 323 36.05 -4.01 13.81
CA ASN A 323 36.81 -4.04 15.08
C ASN A 323 35.89 -4.02 16.32
N TYR A 324 34.93 -4.94 16.37
CA TYR A 324 34.00 -5.09 17.50
C TYR A 324 33.20 -3.82 17.84
N GLY A 325 32.94 -2.96 16.85
CA GLY A 325 32.17 -1.73 17.02
C GLY A 325 33.01 -0.47 17.23
N PHE A 326 34.34 -0.62 17.32
CA PHE A 326 35.28 0.49 17.58
C PHE A 326 35.99 0.99 16.32
N GLY A 327 35.83 0.31 15.19
CA GLY A 327 36.41 0.74 13.92
C GLY A 327 35.60 1.83 13.22
N SER A 328 36.10 2.28 12.07
CA SER A 328 35.51 3.39 11.30
C SER A 328 34.64 2.93 10.13
N ASN A 329 34.73 1.66 9.73
CA ASN A 329 34.02 1.15 8.56
C ASN A 329 32.72 0.49 8.98
N THR A 330 31.65 0.73 8.21
CA THR A 330 30.36 0.07 8.45
C THR A 330 30.34 -1.34 7.86
N ALA A 331 29.43 -2.15 8.38
CA ALA A 331 29.14 -3.50 7.92
C ALA A 331 28.14 -3.53 6.76
N ALA A 332 27.97 -2.42 6.03
CA ALA A 332 27.02 -2.32 4.92
C ALA A 332 27.26 -3.38 3.81
N ASN A 333 28.50 -3.84 3.65
CA ASN A 333 28.89 -4.88 2.70
C ASN A 333 29.10 -6.26 3.35
N LEU A 334 28.77 -6.42 4.63
CA LEU A 334 28.82 -7.72 5.30
C LEU A 334 27.82 -8.67 4.63
N ASN A 335 28.25 -9.89 4.33
CA ASN A 335 27.35 -10.98 3.96
C ASN A 335 26.75 -11.61 5.25
N PRO A 336 25.46 -11.41 5.57
CA PRO A 336 24.87 -11.87 6.81
C PRO A 336 24.73 -13.39 6.90
N SER A 337 24.74 -14.11 5.77
CA SER A 337 24.78 -15.58 5.75
C SER A 337 26.06 -16.16 6.34
N LYS A 338 27.06 -15.33 6.65
CA LYS A 338 28.31 -15.74 7.26
C LYS A 338 28.34 -15.53 8.77
N ILE A 339 27.35 -14.84 9.33
CA ILE A 339 27.26 -14.62 10.77
C ILE A 339 26.95 -15.96 11.44
N ASN A 340 27.81 -16.36 12.38
CA ASN A 340 27.69 -17.64 13.07
C ASN A 340 27.68 -17.53 14.59
N GLU A 341 27.92 -16.33 15.13
CA GLU A 341 27.91 -16.05 16.56
C GLU A 341 27.37 -14.65 16.80
N ILE A 342 26.50 -14.52 17.81
CA ILE A 342 26.08 -13.25 18.40
C ILE A 342 26.62 -13.20 19.83
N LYS A 343 27.13 -12.04 20.22
CA LYS A 343 27.64 -11.77 21.55
C LYS A 343 26.95 -10.55 22.13
N VAL A 344 26.69 -10.60 23.43
CA VAL A 344 26.09 -9.48 24.18
C VAL A 344 26.96 -9.20 25.40
N GLY A 345 27.36 -7.94 25.58
CA GLY A 345 28.17 -7.49 26.70
C GLY A 345 27.96 -6.01 27.00
N VAL A 346 28.80 -5.47 27.87
CA VAL A 346 28.84 -4.05 28.20
C VAL A 346 30.03 -3.39 27.51
N ALA A 347 29.78 -2.36 26.72
CA ALA A 347 30.86 -1.56 26.14
C ALA A 347 31.58 -0.79 27.27
N GLN A 348 32.85 -1.15 27.51
CA GLN A 348 33.66 -0.60 28.59
C GLN A 348 34.14 0.83 28.27
N GLY A 349 34.42 1.60 29.33
CA GLY A 349 35.01 2.96 29.22
C GLY A 349 34.02 4.11 29.35
N ASP A 350 32.71 3.83 29.34
CA ASP A 350 31.65 4.83 29.50
C ASP A 350 30.90 4.67 30.84
N SER A 351 30.36 5.77 31.38
CA SER A 351 29.41 5.76 32.51
C SER A 351 27.98 5.48 32.02
N PRO A 352 27.13 4.81 32.81
CA PRO A 352 27.28 4.44 34.22
C PRO A 352 27.98 3.10 34.47
N ASN A 353 28.70 3.04 35.57
CA ASN A 353 29.41 1.87 36.09
C ASN A 353 29.23 1.86 37.62
N PRO A 354 28.73 0.76 38.24
CA PRO A 354 28.43 -0.54 37.65
C PRO A 354 27.16 -0.56 36.80
N SER A 355 27.08 -1.50 35.86
CA SER A 355 25.93 -1.71 34.99
C SER A 355 25.50 -3.17 35.00
N ALA A 356 24.19 -3.40 35.09
CA ALA A 356 23.54 -4.69 34.89
C ALA A 356 22.63 -4.60 33.68
N ILE A 357 23.08 -5.18 32.56
CA ILE A 357 22.30 -5.26 31.34
C ILE A 357 21.41 -6.51 31.38
N LYS A 358 20.21 -6.38 30.82
CA LYS A 358 19.20 -7.43 30.75
C LYS A 358 18.76 -7.62 29.30
N PHE A 359 18.68 -8.85 28.84
CA PHE A 359 18.27 -9.11 27.47
C PHE A 359 17.53 -10.43 27.29
N ASP A 360 16.68 -10.47 26.28
CA ASP A 360 15.82 -11.60 25.93
C ASP A 360 15.48 -11.60 24.42
N ASN A 361 14.90 -12.70 23.92
CA ASN A 361 14.30 -12.83 22.59
C ASN A 361 15.19 -12.41 21.42
N ILE A 362 16.43 -12.88 21.40
CA ILE A 362 17.39 -12.57 20.33
C ILE A 362 16.92 -13.25 19.04
N LYS A 363 16.63 -12.43 18.02
CA LYS A 363 16.15 -12.88 16.72
C LYS A 363 16.96 -12.24 15.61
N ILE A 364 17.23 -12.99 14.55
CA ILE A 364 17.70 -12.44 13.29
C ILE A 364 16.49 -12.38 12.36
N ARG A 365 16.19 -11.19 11.86
CA ARG A 365 15.12 -10.95 10.88
C ARG A 365 15.73 -10.59 9.53
N TYR A 366 15.29 -11.27 8.47
CA TYR A 366 15.75 -11.06 7.09
C TYR A 366 14.57 -10.79 6.18
N GLN A 367 14.68 -9.83 5.25
CA GLN A 367 13.61 -9.41 4.34
C GLN A 367 13.93 -9.65 2.87
#